data_AF-A0A3M1STN6-F1
#
_entry.id   AF-A0A3M1STN6-F1
#
_cell.length_a   1.000
_cell.length_b   1.000
_cell.length_c   1.000
_cell.angle_alpha   90.00
_cell.angle_beta   90.00
_cell.angle_gamma   90.00
#
_symmetry.space_group_name_H-M   'P 1'
#
loop_
_entity.id
_entity.type
_entity.pdbx_description
1 polymer ?
#
loop_
_entity_poly.entity_id
_entity_poly.type
_entity_poly.pdbx_seq_one_letter_code
_entity_poly.pdbx_strand_id
1 'polypeptide(L)'
;MELTGLVDVNYYRQYFSDELLANYRSENVYNVDEEQTIDYLLNGGLVQGVNVSAAVDLEWYRQTYASDLAANQGTIDANGNGQIDTTELFDYVTGEGLAKGQNPSQLIDLQAYRAAGSASAQAMLQYYQKTEISQISYQQTLEYMFSVGLEAGYSPSGSIDLNVWRSDAAISQQIVSYYQVQSIEQVTYTQTFNYAFGAGYNTVGATVI
;
A
#
# COMPACT_ATOMS: atom_id res chain seq x y z
N MET A 1 -4.56 -16.22 -4.62
CA MET A 1 -4.54 -15.51 -3.33
C MET A 1 -4.24 -14.07 -3.69
N GLU A 2 -5.23 -13.19 -3.54
CA GLU A 2 -5.26 -11.91 -4.24
C GLU A 2 -4.53 -10.81 -3.47
N LEU A 3 -3.61 -10.13 -4.16
CA LEU A 3 -2.92 -8.90 -3.74
C LEU A 3 -3.86 -7.67 -3.76
N THR A 4 -5.16 -7.87 -4.04
CA THR A 4 -6.20 -6.84 -4.26
C THR A 4 -6.30 -5.85 -3.10
N GLY A 5 -6.18 -6.31 -1.86
CA GLY A 5 -6.36 -5.46 -0.67
C GLY A 5 -5.26 -4.43 -0.40
N LEU A 6 -4.10 -4.52 -1.08
CA LEU A 6 -3.00 -3.55 -0.94
C LEU A 6 -3.02 -2.46 -2.03
N VAL A 7 -3.91 -2.60 -3.00
CA VAL A 7 -4.01 -1.74 -4.19
C VAL A 7 -5.26 -0.87 -4.06
N ASP A 8 -5.11 0.45 -4.18
CA ASP A 8 -6.28 1.33 -4.35
C ASP A 8 -6.75 1.27 -5.80
N VAL A 9 -7.60 0.28 -6.08
CA VAL A 9 -8.16 -0.02 -7.40
C VAL A 9 -8.95 1.17 -7.96
N ASN A 10 -9.62 1.94 -7.11
CA ASN A 10 -10.39 3.10 -7.55
C ASN A 10 -9.50 4.29 -7.91
N TYR A 11 -8.43 4.53 -7.15
CA TYR A 11 -7.39 5.49 -7.52
C TYR A 11 -6.79 5.11 -8.88
N TYR A 12 -6.47 3.84 -9.10
CA TYR A 12 -5.95 3.35 -10.38
C TYR A 12 -6.90 3.56 -11.54
N ARG A 13 -8.18 3.20 -11.35
CA ARG A 13 -9.23 3.44 -12.34
C ARG A 13 -9.35 4.91 -12.73
N GLN A 14 -9.20 5.83 -11.78
CA GLN A 14 -9.26 7.25 -12.08
C GLN A 14 -7.98 7.78 -12.70
N TYR A 15 -6.81 7.40 -12.17
CA TYR A 15 -5.51 7.91 -12.62
C TYR A 15 -5.14 7.40 -14.01
N PHE A 16 -5.42 6.13 -14.31
CA PHE A 16 -5.20 5.50 -15.61
C PHE A 16 -6.50 5.33 -16.40
N SER A 17 -7.49 6.19 -16.15
CA SER A 17 -8.80 6.10 -16.77
C SER A 17 -8.69 5.97 -18.28
N ASP A 18 -7.95 6.87 -18.91
CA ASP A 18 -7.85 6.95 -20.36
C ASP A 18 -7.16 5.71 -20.94
N GLU A 19 -6.11 5.20 -20.30
CA GLU A 19 -5.41 4.00 -20.74
C GLU A 19 -6.16 2.71 -20.46
N LEU A 20 -6.88 2.60 -19.33
CA LEU A 20 -7.75 1.45 -19.01
C LEU A 20 -8.92 1.36 -19.98
N LEU A 21 -9.56 2.50 -20.26
CA LEU A 21 -10.64 2.60 -21.24
C LEU A 21 -10.16 2.21 -22.64
N ALA A 22 -8.96 2.68 -23.03
CA ALA A 22 -8.36 2.34 -24.32
C ALA A 22 -7.95 0.86 -24.43
N ASN A 23 -7.36 0.29 -23.38
CA ASN A 23 -6.86 -1.08 -23.38
C ASN A 23 -7.99 -2.12 -23.41
N TYR A 24 -9.03 -1.91 -22.59
CA TYR A 24 -10.17 -2.83 -22.51
C TYR A 24 -11.34 -2.43 -23.41
N ARG A 25 -11.18 -1.37 -24.22
CA ARG A 25 -12.22 -0.82 -25.13
C ARG A 25 -13.55 -0.59 -24.41
N SER A 26 -13.46 -0.10 -23.18
CA SER A 26 -14.63 0.28 -22.39
C SER A 26 -14.97 1.75 -22.64
N GLU A 27 -16.23 2.12 -22.44
CA GLU A 27 -16.69 3.52 -22.50
C GLU A 27 -16.71 4.18 -21.11
N ASN A 28 -16.61 3.38 -20.04
CA ASN A 28 -16.60 3.86 -18.66
C ASN A 28 -15.63 3.01 -17.81
N VAL A 29 -14.74 3.67 -17.07
CA VAL A 29 -13.69 2.98 -16.32
C VAL A 29 -14.24 2.21 -15.12
N TYR A 30 -15.45 2.55 -14.66
CA TYR A 30 -16.19 1.76 -13.66
C TYR A 30 -16.75 0.43 -14.22
N ASN A 31 -16.70 0.22 -15.54
CA ASN A 31 -17.02 -1.07 -16.17
C ASN A 31 -15.79 -1.97 -16.33
N VAL A 32 -14.58 -1.46 -16.04
CA VAL A 32 -13.36 -2.28 -15.92
C VAL A 32 -13.36 -2.85 -14.51
N ASP A 33 -13.37 -4.17 -14.39
CA ASP A 33 -13.48 -4.81 -13.07
C ASP A 33 -12.16 -4.71 -12.27
N GLU A 34 -12.21 -5.14 -11.01
CA GLU A 34 -11.08 -5.02 -10.08
C GLU A 34 -9.90 -5.88 -10.52
N GLU A 35 -10.18 -7.08 -11.00
CA GLU A 35 -9.20 -8.02 -11.51
C GLU A 35 -8.53 -7.47 -12.77
N GLN A 36 -9.28 -6.85 -13.69
CA GLN A 36 -8.76 -6.18 -14.89
C GLN A 36 -7.94 -4.93 -14.57
N THR A 37 -8.34 -4.17 -13.54
CA THR A 37 -7.58 -3.00 -13.09
C THR A 37 -6.23 -3.42 -12.51
N ILE A 38 -6.22 -4.53 -11.75
CA ILE A 38 -5.01 -5.11 -11.17
C ILE A 38 -4.16 -5.83 -12.23
N ASP A 39 -4.77 -6.47 -13.21
CA ASP A 39 -4.07 -7.08 -14.34
C ASP A 39 -3.36 -6.01 -15.19
N TYR A 40 -4.02 -4.87 -15.44
CA TYR A 40 -3.40 -3.72 -16.09
C TYR A 40 -2.30 -3.07 -15.23
N LEU A 41 -2.50 -3.00 -13.92
CA LEU A 41 -1.49 -2.53 -12.96
C LEU A 41 -0.22 -3.36 -13.03
N LEU A 42 -0.37 -4.68 -12.93
CA LEU A 42 0.75 -5.63 -12.83
C LEU A 42 1.47 -5.79 -14.18
N ASN A 43 0.76 -5.70 -15.31
CA ASN A 43 1.32 -5.90 -16.65
C ASN A 43 1.64 -4.60 -17.42
N GLY A 44 1.12 -3.44 -17.00
CA GLY A 44 1.25 -2.17 -17.73
C GLY A 44 1.57 -0.93 -16.86
N GLY A 45 1.00 -0.82 -15.66
CA GLY A 45 1.19 0.32 -14.75
C GLY A 45 2.55 0.35 -14.04
N LEU A 46 3.06 -0.81 -13.61
CA LEU A 46 4.40 -0.96 -13.02
C LEU A 46 5.52 -0.58 -14.00
N VAL A 47 5.34 -0.85 -15.30
CA VAL A 47 6.32 -0.55 -16.37
C VAL A 47 6.56 0.96 -16.52
N GLN A 48 5.61 1.80 -16.11
CA GLN A 48 5.73 3.26 -16.15
C GLN A 48 6.35 3.88 -14.88
N GLY A 49 6.77 3.07 -13.91
CA GLY A 49 7.42 3.55 -12.67
C GLY A 49 6.46 4.25 -11.69
N VAL A 50 5.16 4.02 -11.82
CA VAL A 50 4.15 4.64 -10.96
C VAL A 50 4.07 3.89 -9.62
N ASN A 51 4.10 4.63 -8.52
CA ASN A 51 3.93 4.07 -7.18
C ASN A 51 2.48 3.58 -7.03
N VAL A 52 2.32 2.27 -6.84
CA VAL A 52 1.05 1.54 -6.95
C VAL A 52 0.24 1.49 -5.65
N SER A 53 0.85 1.86 -4.53
CA SER A 53 0.23 1.82 -3.21
C SER A 53 1.04 2.66 -2.25
N ALA A 54 0.39 3.47 -1.42
CA ALA A 54 1.06 4.15 -0.30
C ALA A 54 1.77 3.15 0.65
N ALA A 55 1.39 1.87 0.63
CA ALA A 55 2.07 0.83 1.38
C ALA A 55 3.41 0.39 0.75
N VAL A 56 3.67 0.61 -0.54
CA VAL A 56 4.87 0.11 -1.23
C VAL A 56 5.55 1.26 -1.99
N ASP A 57 6.69 1.72 -1.50
CA ASP A 57 7.48 2.78 -2.12
C ASP A 57 8.75 2.21 -2.74
N LEU A 58 8.67 1.88 -4.03
CA LEU A 58 9.76 1.22 -4.75
C LEU A 58 11.01 2.09 -4.87
N GLU A 59 10.87 3.42 -4.93
CA GLU A 59 12.01 4.32 -5.01
C GLU A 59 12.72 4.43 -3.66
N TRP A 60 11.95 4.66 -2.58
CA TRP A 60 12.50 4.63 -1.23
C TRP A 60 13.15 3.28 -0.92
N TYR A 61 12.54 2.18 -1.36
CA TYR A 61 13.05 0.84 -1.15
C TYR A 61 14.37 0.62 -1.87
N ARG A 62 14.50 1.06 -3.14
CA ARG A 62 15.78 1.01 -3.88
C ARG A 62 16.90 1.71 -3.13
N GLN A 63 16.61 2.89 -2.56
CA GLN A 63 17.60 3.67 -1.84
C GLN A 63 17.95 3.03 -0.49
N THR A 64 16.94 2.56 0.24
CA THR A 64 17.09 2.03 1.60
C THR A 64 17.76 0.66 1.62
N TYR A 65 17.42 -0.20 0.66
CA TYR A 65 17.90 -1.59 0.58
C TYR A 65 18.85 -1.82 -0.60
N ALA A 66 19.51 -0.76 -1.12
CA ALA A 66 20.40 -0.82 -2.28
C ALA A 66 21.44 -1.95 -2.20
N SER A 67 22.08 -2.12 -1.04
CA SER A 67 23.08 -3.17 -0.83
C SER A 67 22.50 -4.58 -0.89
N ASP A 68 21.28 -4.78 -0.36
CA ASP A 68 20.59 -6.07 -0.40
C ASP A 68 20.09 -6.36 -1.83
N LEU A 69 19.55 -5.37 -2.54
CA LEU A 69 19.17 -5.51 -3.95
C LEU A 69 20.36 -5.90 -4.82
N ALA A 70 21.52 -5.26 -4.64
CA ALA A 70 22.74 -5.62 -5.38
C ALA A 70 23.21 -7.04 -5.06
N ALA A 71 23.11 -7.48 -3.79
CA ALA A 71 23.49 -8.82 -3.38
C ALA A 71 22.54 -9.92 -3.92
N ASN A 72 21.26 -9.60 -4.10
CA ASN A 72 20.22 -10.53 -4.57
C ASN A 72 19.87 -10.33 -6.06
N GLN A 73 20.61 -9.50 -6.79
CA GLN A 73 20.26 -9.12 -8.17
C GLN A 73 20.01 -10.34 -9.08
N GLY A 74 20.84 -11.38 -9.00
CA GLY A 74 20.66 -12.58 -9.81
C GLY A 74 19.42 -13.42 -9.48
N THR A 75 18.79 -13.20 -8.33
CA THR A 75 17.50 -13.82 -7.96
C THR A 75 16.32 -12.94 -8.40
N ILE A 76 16.51 -11.62 -8.38
CA ILE A 76 15.45 -10.63 -8.67
C ILE A 76 15.28 -10.43 -10.18
N ASP A 77 16.39 -10.39 -10.93
CA ASP A 77 16.44 -10.28 -12.40
C ASP A 77 15.99 -11.60 -13.04
N ALA A 78 14.68 -11.82 -13.02
CA ALA A 78 14.03 -13.04 -13.49
C ALA A 78 14.14 -13.20 -15.01
N ASN A 79 14.26 -12.08 -15.74
CA ASN A 79 14.41 -12.08 -17.19
C ASN A 79 15.89 -12.19 -17.66
N GLY A 80 16.86 -11.99 -16.75
CA GLY A 80 18.29 -12.16 -16.98
C GLY A 80 18.95 -11.06 -17.80
N ASN A 81 18.37 -9.85 -17.83
CA ASN A 81 18.87 -8.73 -18.65
C ASN A 81 19.97 -7.89 -17.96
N GLY A 82 20.30 -8.21 -16.70
CA GLY A 82 21.28 -7.50 -15.89
C GLY A 82 20.73 -6.26 -15.18
N GLN A 83 19.42 -6.07 -15.13
CA GLN A 83 18.73 -4.96 -14.49
C GLN A 83 17.52 -5.48 -13.72
N ILE A 84 17.14 -4.76 -12.66
CA ILE A 84 15.91 -5.04 -11.92
C ILE A 84 14.86 -4.04 -12.41
N ASP A 85 13.87 -4.53 -13.14
CA ASP A 85 12.75 -3.70 -13.55
C ASP A 85 11.77 -3.43 -12.38
N THR A 86 10.74 -2.62 -12.62
CA THR A 86 9.79 -2.24 -11.58
C THR A 86 8.92 -3.42 -11.12
N THR A 87 8.57 -4.33 -12.03
CA THR A 87 7.76 -5.51 -11.71
C THR A 87 8.58 -6.49 -10.88
N GLU A 88 9.81 -6.78 -11.31
CA GLU A 88 10.76 -7.62 -10.56
C GLU A 88 11.03 -7.06 -9.16
N LEU A 89 11.20 -5.74 -9.04
CA LEU A 89 11.37 -5.11 -7.73
C LEU A 89 10.09 -5.23 -6.89
N PHE A 90 8.91 -4.99 -7.46
CA PHE A 90 7.65 -5.07 -6.73
C PHE A 90 7.41 -6.48 -6.20
N ASP A 91 7.65 -7.50 -7.02
CA ASP A 91 7.56 -8.91 -6.63
C ASP A 91 8.56 -9.24 -5.52
N TYR A 92 9.79 -8.74 -5.61
CA TYR A 92 10.78 -8.92 -4.55
C TYR A 92 10.33 -8.24 -3.25
N VAL A 93 9.92 -6.97 -3.30
CA VAL A 93 9.49 -6.20 -2.13
C VAL A 93 8.34 -6.89 -1.43
N THR A 94 7.30 -7.29 -2.17
CA THR A 94 6.09 -7.92 -1.62
C THR A 94 6.24 -9.42 -1.33
N GLY A 95 7.35 -10.03 -1.75
CA GLY A 95 7.69 -11.42 -1.49
C GLY A 95 8.86 -11.58 -0.53
N GLU A 96 10.06 -11.77 -1.10
CA GLU A 96 11.27 -12.11 -0.33
C GLU A 96 11.73 -10.97 0.59
N GLY A 97 11.63 -9.72 0.15
CA GLY A 97 11.92 -8.54 0.96
C GLY A 97 11.06 -8.49 2.24
N LEU A 98 9.75 -8.66 2.10
CA LEU A 98 8.85 -8.82 3.25
C LEU A 98 9.18 -10.03 4.10
N ALA A 99 9.51 -11.19 3.50
CA ALA A 99 9.89 -12.37 4.27
C ALA A 99 11.15 -12.15 5.12
N LYS A 100 12.05 -11.28 4.68
CA LYS A 100 13.22 -10.80 5.44
C LYS A 100 12.86 -9.75 6.51
N GLY A 101 11.59 -9.33 6.59
CA GLY A 101 11.11 -8.30 7.50
C GLY A 101 11.48 -6.88 7.08
N GLN A 102 11.81 -6.67 5.81
CA GLN A 102 12.11 -5.33 5.29
C GLN A 102 10.80 -4.55 5.13
N ASN A 103 10.82 -3.28 5.50
CA ASN A 103 9.66 -2.41 5.31
C ASN A 103 9.50 -2.14 3.81
N PRO A 104 8.28 -2.20 3.26
CA PRO A 104 8.06 -1.93 1.83
C PRO A 104 7.98 -0.43 1.52
N SER A 105 7.85 0.43 2.54
CA SER A 105 7.91 1.89 2.43
C SER A 105 8.36 2.53 3.74
N GLN A 106 8.71 3.81 3.70
CA GLN A 106 8.99 4.62 4.89
C GLN A 106 7.78 4.80 5.82
N LEU A 107 6.58 4.53 5.33
CA LEU A 107 5.32 4.70 6.06
C LEU A 107 5.01 3.52 6.96
N ILE A 108 5.78 2.44 6.87
CA ILE A 108 5.54 1.18 7.55
C ILE A 108 6.71 0.86 8.48
N ASP A 109 6.38 0.43 9.70
CA ASP A 109 7.32 -0.15 10.64
C ASP A 109 6.85 -1.55 11.06
N LEU A 110 7.23 -2.56 10.28
CA LEU A 110 6.87 -3.95 10.53
C LEU A 110 7.41 -4.44 11.89
N GLN A 111 8.59 -3.96 12.28
CA GLN A 111 9.23 -4.39 13.53
C GLN A 111 8.45 -3.86 14.74
N ALA A 112 8.13 -2.57 14.77
CA ALA A 112 7.32 -1.99 15.83
C ALA A 112 5.91 -2.59 15.85
N TYR A 113 5.28 -2.75 14.68
CA TYR A 113 3.93 -3.29 14.57
C TYR A 113 3.83 -4.75 15.06
N ARG A 114 4.90 -5.53 14.89
CA ARG A 114 5.01 -6.93 15.35
C ARG A 114 5.72 -7.08 16.70
N ALA A 115 6.11 -5.99 17.37
CA ALA A 115 6.87 -6.05 18.61
C ALA A 115 6.10 -6.85 19.69
N ALA A 116 6.79 -7.77 20.35
CA ALA A 116 6.16 -8.61 21.38
C ALA A 116 5.54 -7.74 22.49
N GLY A 117 4.25 -7.94 22.76
CA GLY A 117 3.50 -7.17 23.74
C GLY A 117 2.90 -5.85 23.22
N SER A 118 3.15 -5.46 21.97
CA SER A 118 2.44 -4.32 21.37
C SER A 118 0.95 -4.64 21.20
N ALA A 119 0.11 -3.61 21.22
CA ALA A 119 -1.34 -3.77 21.05
C ALA A 119 -1.68 -4.35 19.67
N SER A 120 -0.97 -3.92 18.62
CA SER A 120 -1.11 -4.45 17.26
C SER A 120 -0.73 -5.93 17.18
N ALA A 121 0.36 -6.36 17.84
CA ALA A 121 0.76 -7.75 17.87
C ALA A 121 -0.27 -8.63 18.59
N GLN A 122 -0.78 -8.19 19.74
CA GLN A 122 -1.82 -8.91 20.48
C GLN A 122 -3.11 -9.04 19.67
N ALA A 123 -3.55 -7.97 19.02
CA ALA A 123 -4.75 -7.97 18.19
C ALA A 123 -4.59 -8.86 16.95
N MET A 124 -3.42 -8.88 16.31
CA MET A 124 -3.10 -9.81 15.22
C MET A 124 -3.16 -11.27 15.66
N LEU A 125 -2.59 -11.61 16.82
CA LEU A 125 -2.64 -12.96 17.37
C LEU A 125 -4.08 -13.42 17.60
N GLN A 126 -4.92 -12.53 18.15
CA GLN A 126 -6.34 -12.81 18.35
C GLN A 126 -7.07 -13.00 17.01
N TYR A 127 -6.85 -12.11 16.05
CA TYR A 127 -7.52 -12.13 14.74
C TYR A 127 -7.21 -13.41 13.95
N TYR A 128 -5.93 -13.78 13.86
CA TYR A 128 -5.48 -14.98 13.14
C TYR A 128 -5.54 -16.26 13.98
N GLN A 129 -6.00 -16.17 15.23
CA GLN A 129 -6.08 -17.29 16.17
C GLN A 129 -4.73 -18.01 16.33
N LYS A 130 -3.66 -17.23 16.53
CA LYS A 130 -2.28 -17.69 16.73
C LYS A 130 -1.83 -17.41 18.16
N THR A 131 -0.81 -18.12 18.61
CA THR A 131 -0.23 -17.94 19.95
C THR A 131 1.07 -17.15 19.92
N GLU A 132 1.82 -17.23 18.80
CA GLU A 132 3.13 -16.59 18.66
C GLU A 132 3.19 -15.75 17.37
N ILE A 133 3.79 -14.57 17.44
CA ILE A 133 3.83 -13.62 16.31
C ILE A 133 4.60 -14.20 15.11
N SER A 134 5.55 -15.09 15.38
CA SER A 134 6.31 -15.82 14.36
C SER A 134 5.44 -16.76 13.49
N GLN A 135 4.22 -17.10 13.94
CA GLN A 135 3.26 -17.90 13.18
C GLN A 135 2.45 -17.07 12.17
N ILE A 136 2.58 -15.74 12.23
CA ILE A 136 1.94 -14.79 11.32
C ILE A 136 3.03 -14.31 10.37
N SER A 137 2.85 -14.49 9.06
CA SER A 137 3.82 -14.02 8.07
C SER A 137 3.85 -12.48 8.01
N TYR A 138 4.91 -11.91 7.45
CA TYR A 138 4.96 -10.46 7.21
C TYR A 138 3.89 -10.00 6.21
N GLN A 139 3.53 -10.86 5.24
CA GLN A 139 2.40 -10.61 4.34
C GLN A 139 1.08 -10.52 5.11
N GLN A 140 0.79 -11.48 5.99
CA GLN A 140 -0.39 -11.43 6.87
C GLN A 140 -0.38 -10.22 7.80
N THR A 141 0.81 -9.74 8.20
CA THR A 141 0.93 -8.48 8.94
C THR A 141 0.51 -7.29 8.10
N LEU A 142 0.98 -7.16 6.85
CA LEU A 142 0.54 -6.06 5.98
C LEU A 142 -0.97 -6.13 5.70
N GLU A 143 -1.49 -7.31 5.39
CA GLU A 143 -2.92 -7.53 5.17
C GLU A 143 -3.73 -7.07 6.38
N TYR A 144 -3.33 -7.45 7.59
CA TYR A 144 -4.00 -6.99 8.80
C TYR A 144 -3.82 -5.48 9.03
N MET A 145 -2.60 -4.98 8.85
CA MET A 145 -2.23 -3.58 9.07
C MET A 145 -3.05 -2.62 8.23
N PHE A 146 -3.37 -2.96 6.98
CA PHE A 146 -4.14 -2.11 6.07
C PHE A 146 -5.63 -2.48 5.94
N SER A 147 -6.10 -3.42 6.76
CA SER A 147 -7.51 -3.78 6.87
C SER A 147 -8.02 -3.57 8.29
N VAL A 148 -8.32 -4.66 9.00
CA VAL A 148 -8.90 -4.67 10.35
C VAL A 148 -8.03 -3.91 11.35
N GLY A 149 -6.71 -3.97 11.19
CA GLY A 149 -5.77 -3.29 12.07
C GLY A 149 -5.88 -1.77 11.98
N LEU A 150 -5.91 -1.22 10.77
CA LEU A 150 -6.03 0.21 10.54
C LEU A 150 -7.36 0.76 11.04
N GLU A 151 -8.45 0.04 10.78
CA GLU A 151 -9.79 0.40 11.24
C GLU A 151 -9.94 0.29 12.76
N ALA A 152 -9.16 -0.58 13.41
CA ALA A 152 -9.03 -0.63 14.86
C ALA A 152 -8.13 0.48 15.44
N GLY A 153 -7.57 1.36 14.59
CA GLY A 153 -6.73 2.48 14.99
C GLY A 153 -5.25 2.12 15.22
N TYR A 154 -4.82 0.92 14.84
CA TYR A 154 -3.40 0.56 14.91
C TYR A 154 -2.65 1.19 13.73
N SER A 155 -1.77 2.14 14.04
CA SER A 155 -1.03 2.86 13.01
C SER A 155 0.07 2.00 12.36
N PRO A 156 0.27 2.09 11.02
CA PRO A 156 1.34 1.38 10.31
C PRO A 156 2.76 1.75 10.77
N SER A 157 2.94 2.97 11.29
CA SER A 157 4.20 3.44 11.88
C SER A 157 3.96 4.57 12.88
N GLY A 158 4.96 4.87 13.71
CA GLY A 158 4.89 5.98 14.67
C GLY A 158 4.79 7.38 14.04
N SER A 159 5.07 7.50 12.75
CA SER A 159 5.03 8.76 12.01
C SER A 159 3.66 9.09 11.42
N ILE A 160 2.68 8.19 11.58
CA ILE A 160 1.36 8.31 10.96
C ILE A 160 0.31 8.42 12.06
N ASP A 161 -0.45 9.51 12.04
CA ASP A 161 -1.65 9.67 12.85
C ASP A 161 -2.82 10.09 11.95
N LEU A 162 -3.63 9.11 11.57
CA LEU A 162 -4.80 9.34 10.72
C LEU A 162 -5.90 10.14 11.45
N ASN A 163 -5.88 10.22 12.78
CA ASN A 163 -6.82 11.08 13.50
C ASN A 163 -6.52 12.55 13.25
N VAL A 164 -5.26 12.93 13.06
CA VAL A 164 -4.89 14.30 12.66
C VAL A 164 -5.54 14.65 11.32
N TRP A 165 -5.45 13.75 10.34
CA TRP A 165 -6.07 13.92 9.01
C TRP A 165 -7.60 14.02 9.07
N ARG A 166 -8.23 13.23 9.93
CA ARG A 166 -9.70 13.18 10.07
C ARG A 166 -10.26 14.32 10.92
N SER A 167 -9.47 14.89 11.82
CA SER A 167 -9.89 15.97 12.73
C SER A 167 -9.61 17.37 12.19
N ASP A 168 -8.66 17.52 11.27
CA ASP A 168 -8.46 18.78 10.56
C ASP A 168 -9.64 19.08 9.64
N ALA A 169 -10.27 20.25 9.82
CA ALA A 169 -11.49 20.61 9.11
C ALA A 169 -11.28 20.79 7.59
N ALA A 170 -10.11 21.29 7.17
CA ALA A 170 -9.83 21.50 5.76
C ALA A 170 -9.51 20.16 5.08
N ILE A 171 -8.67 19.33 5.71
CA ILE A 171 -8.28 18.02 5.18
C ILE A 171 -9.50 17.08 5.14
N SER A 172 -10.25 16.96 6.23
CA SER A 172 -11.44 16.11 6.29
C SER A 172 -12.49 16.49 5.25
N GLN A 173 -12.68 17.79 4.98
CA GLN A 173 -13.58 18.23 3.90
C GLN A 173 -13.10 17.80 2.52
N GLN A 174 -11.79 17.84 2.26
CA GLN A 174 -11.24 17.34 0.99
C GLN A 174 -11.43 15.83 0.86
N ILE A 175 -11.17 15.07 1.93
CA ILE A 175 -11.37 13.61 1.97
C ILE A 175 -12.84 13.27 1.68
N VAL A 176 -13.78 13.94 2.36
CA VAL A 176 -15.23 13.75 2.17
C VAL A 176 -15.63 14.04 0.72
N SER A 177 -15.11 15.11 0.13
CA SER A 177 -15.35 15.45 -1.26
C SER A 177 -14.77 14.42 -2.24
N TYR A 178 -13.57 13.92 -1.97
CA TYR A 178 -12.89 12.94 -2.81
C TYR A 178 -13.69 11.63 -2.89
N TYR A 179 -14.15 11.14 -1.73
CA TYR A 179 -14.95 9.91 -1.67
C TYR A 179 -16.45 10.11 -1.94
N GLN A 180 -16.89 11.34 -2.20
CA GLN A 180 -18.29 11.68 -2.50
C GLN A 180 -19.28 11.22 -1.41
N VAL A 181 -18.85 11.29 -0.15
CA VAL A 181 -19.67 10.95 1.02
C VAL A 181 -20.19 12.21 1.72
N GLN A 182 -21.06 12.05 2.72
CA GLN A 182 -21.67 13.19 3.42
C GLN A 182 -20.86 13.67 4.62
N SER A 183 -20.02 12.81 5.20
CA SER A 183 -19.26 13.12 6.40
C SER A 183 -18.03 12.23 6.56
N ILE A 184 -17.05 12.67 7.36
CA ILE A 184 -15.78 11.96 7.56
C ILE A 184 -15.98 10.60 8.26
N GLU A 185 -17.06 10.47 9.03
CA GLU A 185 -17.49 9.23 9.70
C GLU A 185 -17.91 8.14 8.71
N GLN A 186 -18.23 8.48 7.46
CA GLN A 186 -18.51 7.52 6.38
C GLN A 186 -17.25 7.07 5.65
N VAL A 187 -16.10 7.72 5.91
CA VAL A 187 -14.80 7.37 5.34
C VAL A 187 -14.07 6.47 6.31
N THR A 188 -13.54 5.35 5.84
CA THR A 188 -12.77 4.41 6.67
C THR A 188 -11.34 4.92 6.94
N TYR A 189 -10.63 4.32 7.89
CA TYR A 189 -9.21 4.67 8.11
C TYR A 189 -8.33 4.23 6.94
N THR A 190 -8.60 3.10 6.29
CA THR A 190 -7.93 2.70 5.04
C THR A 190 -8.13 3.74 3.94
N GLN A 191 -9.36 4.22 3.73
CA GLN A 191 -9.62 5.30 2.78
C GLN A 191 -8.91 6.61 3.17
N THR A 192 -8.83 6.91 4.46
CA THR A 192 -8.08 8.08 4.96
C THR A 192 -6.59 7.95 4.64
N PHE A 193 -6.00 6.78 4.89
CA PHE A 193 -4.59 6.50 4.59
C PHE A 193 -4.30 6.62 3.09
N ASN A 194 -5.12 6.00 2.25
CA ASN A 194 -4.96 6.07 0.80
C ASN A 194 -5.08 7.50 0.27
N TYR A 195 -5.96 8.31 0.86
CA TYR A 195 -6.03 9.73 0.53
C TYR A 195 -4.75 10.45 0.98
N ALA A 196 -4.37 10.31 2.25
CA ALA A 196 -3.25 11.03 2.84
C ALA A 196 -1.92 10.83 2.10
N PHE A 197 -1.67 9.59 1.67
CA PHE A 197 -0.39 9.15 1.11
C PHE A 197 -0.49 8.72 -0.36
N GLY A 198 -1.64 8.93 -0.98
CA GLY A 198 -1.89 8.76 -2.41
C GLY A 198 -2.41 10.05 -3.04
N ALA A 199 -3.70 10.08 -3.39
CA ALA A 199 -4.32 11.18 -4.14
C ALA A 199 -4.19 12.57 -3.46
N GLY A 200 -4.22 12.60 -2.12
CA GLY A 200 -4.18 13.81 -1.31
C GLY A 200 -2.76 14.34 -1.03
N TYR A 201 -1.71 13.55 -1.26
CA TYR A 201 -0.33 13.92 -0.91
C TYR A 201 0.12 15.19 -1.67
N ASN A 202 -0.32 15.35 -2.92
CA ASN A 202 -0.01 16.51 -3.75
C ASN A 202 -0.89 17.75 -3.48
N THR A 203 -1.99 17.60 -2.73
CA THR A 203 -2.95 18.69 -2.44
C THR A 203 -2.78 19.34 -1.07
N VAL A 204 -2.21 18.63 -0.09
CA VAL A 204 -2.09 19.14 1.29
C VAL A 204 -0.77 19.89 1.53
N GLY A 205 0.23 19.73 0.65
CA GLY A 205 1.56 20.29 0.84
C GLY A 205 2.29 19.63 2.01
N ALA A 206 3.61 19.52 1.92
CA ALA A 206 4.49 18.82 2.85
C ALA A 206 4.61 19.45 4.25
N THR A 207 3.51 19.89 4.86
CA THR A 207 3.49 20.60 6.15
C THR A 207 3.06 19.71 7.32
N VAL A 208 2.69 18.45 7.06
CA VAL A 208 2.32 17.49 8.10
C VAL A 208 3.13 16.21 7.93
N ILE A 209 4.46 16.34 8.03
CA ILE A 209 5.38 15.25 8.37
C ILE A 209 6.26 15.77 9.52
#